data_AF-A0A9Q2IS16-F1
#
_entry.id   AF-A0A9Q2IS16-F1
#
_cell.length_a   1.000
_cell.length_b   1.000
_cell.length_c   1.000
_cell.angle_alpha   90.00
_cell.angle_beta   90.00
_cell.angle_gamma   90.00
#
_symmetry.space_group_name_H-M   'P 1'
#
loop_
_entity.id
_entity.type
_entity.pdbx_description
1 polymer ?
#
loop_
_entity_poly.entity_id
_entity_poly.type
_entity_poly.pdbx_seq_one_letter_code
_entity_poly.pdbx_strand_id
1 'polypeptide(L)'
;MTTALDAIKAAYPARYYATTDGSVVTGVLDVWAGTTNNVQAQINVLALPAVSDLIALTADQFAETVGATNIPVSGGALVYASRYAAKFDHTAAQPAAVTGWYDLWTLGSHKNLPALDDLLLLSAADWQALGGDYSDKGNKGVQDGQLIDYTPPPVPVPLPDQAKSEQAWIQYQVNLAAAMGEAFTDPMKAYVKAIAAIADGTDTTSTALPARPDPIMA
;
A
#
# COMPACT_ATOMS: atom_id res chain seq x y z
N MET A 1 -2.04 38.47 37.56
CA MET A 1 -1.57 37.29 38.32
C MET A 1 -1.40 36.17 37.32
N THR A 2 -0.22 35.58 37.23
CA THR A 2 0.04 34.38 36.42
C THR A 2 -0.59 33.19 37.13
N THR A 3 -1.45 32.42 36.47
CA THR A 3 -2.03 31.21 37.08
C THR A 3 -1.00 30.08 37.13
N ALA A 4 -1.26 29.03 37.92
CA ALA A 4 -0.42 27.82 37.91
C ALA A 4 -0.35 27.20 36.50
N LEU A 5 -1.46 27.21 35.76
CA LEU A 5 -1.51 26.74 34.38
C LEU A 5 -0.66 27.60 33.44
N ASP A 6 -0.65 28.92 33.61
CA ASP A 6 0.19 29.81 32.80
C ASP A 6 1.68 29.55 33.04
N ALA A 7 2.07 29.24 34.29
CA ALA A 7 3.43 28.84 34.60
C ALA A 7 3.81 27.49 33.97
N ILE A 8 2.88 26.52 33.97
CA ILE A 8 3.08 25.22 33.29
C ILE A 8 3.24 25.43 31.79
N LYS A 9 2.38 26.20 31.13
CA LYS A 9 2.46 26.49 29.69
C LYS A 9 3.73 27.21 29.30
N ALA A 10 4.26 28.06 30.19
CA ALA A 10 5.54 28.73 29.96
C ALA A 10 6.73 27.74 30.02
N ALA A 11 6.69 26.75 30.91
CA ALA A 11 7.73 25.73 31.03
C ALA A 11 7.59 24.60 29.99
N TYR A 12 6.35 24.26 29.61
CA TYR A 12 5.96 23.20 28.68
C TYR A 12 5.07 23.79 27.56
N PRO A 13 5.69 24.32 26.49
CA PRO A 13 4.96 25.02 25.43
C PRO A 13 4.00 24.14 24.63
N ALA A 14 4.24 22.83 24.55
CA ALA A 14 3.28 21.89 23.99
C ALA A 14 2.37 21.34 25.11
N ARG A 15 1.19 20.85 24.74
CA ARG A 15 0.28 20.19 25.68
C ARG A 15 0.70 18.76 25.96
N TYR A 16 1.10 18.05 24.90
CA TYR A 16 1.32 16.62 24.91
C TYR A 16 2.79 16.30 24.75
N TYR A 17 3.27 15.38 25.57
CA TYR A 17 4.65 14.92 25.53
C TYR A 17 4.74 13.40 25.69
N ALA A 18 5.79 12.81 25.15
CA ALA A 18 6.22 11.45 25.46
C ALA A 18 7.55 11.45 26.22
N THR A 19 7.66 10.57 27.21
CA THR A 19 8.95 10.15 27.77
C THR A 19 9.50 8.99 26.95
N THR A 20 10.83 8.85 26.91
CA THR A 20 11.50 7.80 26.13
C THR A 20 12.74 7.29 26.85
N ASP A 21 13.15 6.06 26.54
CA ASP A 21 14.47 5.52 26.88
C ASP A 21 15.51 5.75 25.76
N GLY A 22 15.14 6.49 24.72
CA GLY A 22 15.93 6.75 23.53
C GLY A 22 15.65 5.80 22.37
N SER A 23 14.91 4.70 22.60
CA SER A 23 14.55 3.70 21.58
C SER A 23 13.05 3.54 21.39
N VAL A 24 12.27 3.70 22.47
CA VAL A 24 10.81 3.63 22.44
C VAL A 24 10.20 4.67 23.38
N VAL A 25 8.93 4.98 23.18
CA VAL A 25 8.14 5.74 24.15
C VAL A 25 7.90 4.89 25.40
N THR A 26 8.16 5.46 26.57
CA THR A 26 7.98 4.81 27.89
C THR A 26 6.78 5.37 28.66
N GLY A 27 6.22 6.50 28.23
CA GLY A 27 5.10 7.16 28.87
C GLY A 27 4.59 8.34 28.03
N VAL A 28 3.33 8.70 28.23
CA VAL A 28 2.65 9.76 27.46
C VAL A 28 1.88 10.66 28.41
N LEU A 29 2.01 11.98 28.23
CA LEU A 29 1.64 13.01 29.19
C LEU A 29 0.73 14.06 28.54
N ASP A 30 -0.35 14.45 29.21
CA ASP A 30 -1.06 15.71 29.01
C ASP A 30 -0.64 16.66 30.14
N VAL A 31 0.42 17.42 29.89
CA VAL A 31 1.10 18.20 30.93
C VAL A 31 0.25 19.38 31.39
N TRP A 32 -0.61 19.91 30.52
CA TRP A 32 -1.50 21.02 30.87
C TRP A 32 -2.69 20.56 31.71
N ALA A 33 -3.15 19.31 31.53
CA ALA A 33 -4.19 18.71 32.36
C ALA A 33 -3.64 18.02 33.61
N GLY A 34 -2.33 17.75 33.67
CA GLY A 34 -1.72 17.00 34.77
C GLY A 34 -2.09 15.51 34.74
N THR A 35 -2.30 14.94 33.55
CA THR A 35 -2.69 13.53 33.38
C THR A 35 -1.83 12.80 32.35
N THR A 36 -2.11 11.52 32.11
CA THR A 36 -1.57 10.77 30.97
C THR A 36 -2.62 10.63 29.86
N ASN A 37 -2.37 9.76 28.87
CA ASN A 37 -3.39 9.29 27.93
C ASN A 37 -4.53 8.48 28.61
N ASN A 38 -4.36 8.10 29.88
CA ASN A 38 -5.44 7.74 30.78
C ASN A 38 -5.77 8.94 31.69
N VAL A 39 -6.92 9.57 31.46
CA VAL A 39 -7.35 10.76 32.22
C VAL A 39 -7.56 10.53 33.72
N GLN A 40 -7.68 9.27 34.15
CA GLN A 40 -7.77 8.91 35.58
C GLN A 40 -6.39 8.87 36.25
N ALA A 41 -5.31 8.75 35.47
CA ALA A 41 -3.95 8.76 35.97
C ALA A 41 -3.41 10.20 36.03
N GLN A 42 -3.06 10.63 37.23
CA GLN A 42 -2.49 11.95 37.50
C GLN A 42 -0.96 11.91 37.43
N ILE A 43 -0.34 13.00 36.98
CA ILE A 43 1.11 13.17 36.98
C ILE A 43 1.50 14.30 37.93
N ASN A 44 2.66 14.17 38.58
CA ASN A 44 3.26 15.28 39.30
C ASN A 44 4.04 16.15 38.30
N VAL A 45 3.40 17.23 37.81
CA VAL A 45 4.01 18.16 36.84
C VAL A 45 5.33 18.77 37.35
N LEU A 46 5.49 18.91 38.66
CA LEU A 46 6.70 19.47 39.28
C LEU A 46 7.89 18.48 39.28
N ALA A 47 7.65 17.20 39.01
CA ALA A 47 8.67 16.15 38.95
C ALA A 47 8.97 15.70 37.51
N LEU A 48 8.44 16.42 36.51
CA LEU A 48 8.68 16.09 35.12
C LEU A 48 10.12 16.46 34.69
N PRO A 49 10.70 15.70 33.73
CA PRO A 49 11.98 16.06 33.10
C PRO A 49 11.94 17.42 32.39
N ALA A 50 13.12 17.95 32.06
CA ALA A 50 13.20 19.13 31.20
C ALA A 50 12.59 18.83 29.82
N VAL A 51 12.02 19.85 29.17
CA VAL A 51 11.42 19.70 27.83
C VAL A 51 12.41 19.15 26.79
N SER A 52 13.71 19.40 26.96
CA SER A 52 14.77 18.84 26.09
C SER A 52 14.88 17.32 26.15
N ASP A 53 14.35 16.69 27.20
CA ASP A 53 14.38 15.24 27.43
C ASP A 53 13.04 14.59 27.05
N LEU A 54 12.08 15.38 26.55
CA LEU A 54 10.74 14.95 26.17
C LEU A 54 10.54 15.10 24.66
N ILE A 55 9.65 14.28 24.11
CA ILE A 55 9.22 14.38 22.72
C ILE A 55 7.88 15.09 22.70
N ALA A 56 7.79 16.27 22.08
CA ALA A 56 6.52 16.95 21.90
C ALA A 56 5.64 16.18 20.91
N LEU A 57 4.36 16.00 21.26
CA LEU A 57 3.38 15.30 20.43
C LEU A 57 2.31 16.25 19.90
N THR A 58 1.81 15.97 18.71
CA THR A 58 0.54 16.57 18.24
C THR A 58 -0.65 15.96 19.01
N ALA A 59 -1.81 16.61 18.90
CA ALA A 59 -3.04 16.06 19.48
C ALA A 59 -3.40 14.68 18.88
N ASP A 60 -3.21 14.51 17.57
CA ASP A 60 -3.48 13.25 16.88
C ASP A 60 -2.51 12.16 17.33
N GLN A 61 -1.21 12.47 17.43
CA GLN A 61 -0.22 11.52 17.96
C GLN A 61 -0.55 11.10 19.39
N PHE A 62 -0.92 12.04 20.26
CA PHE A 62 -1.33 11.74 21.63
C PHE A 62 -2.55 10.81 21.66
N ALA A 63 -3.58 11.09 20.86
CA ALA A 63 -4.77 10.26 20.77
C ALA A 63 -4.46 8.85 20.25
N GLU A 64 -3.58 8.74 19.25
CA GLU A 64 -3.17 7.46 18.66
C GLU A 64 -2.35 6.58 19.62
N THR A 65 -1.78 7.14 20.68
CA THR A 65 -1.05 6.35 21.71
C THR A 65 -1.93 5.43 22.53
N VAL A 66 -3.26 5.61 22.51
CA VAL A 66 -4.19 4.76 23.25
C VAL A 66 -4.16 3.34 22.68
N GLY A 67 -3.74 2.38 23.49
CA GLY A 67 -3.59 0.99 23.10
C GLY A 67 -2.32 0.69 22.27
N ALA A 68 -1.47 1.69 22.01
CA ALA A 68 -0.15 1.46 21.46
C ALA A 68 0.73 0.77 22.50
N THR A 69 1.52 -0.22 22.06
CA THR A 69 2.38 -1.01 22.94
C THR A 69 3.86 -0.83 22.62
N ASN A 70 4.19 -0.30 21.45
CA ASN A 70 5.56 -0.15 20.98
C ASN A 70 5.67 1.00 19.97
N ILE A 71 5.92 2.21 20.46
CA ILE A 71 6.12 3.40 19.62
C ILE A 71 7.63 3.65 19.51
N PRO A 72 8.24 3.40 18.34
CA PRO A 72 9.68 3.54 18.16
C PRO A 72 10.12 5.01 18.13
N VAL A 73 11.28 5.27 18.75
CA VAL A 73 11.91 6.59 18.86
C VAL A 73 13.32 6.52 18.27
N SER A 74 13.72 7.57 17.57
CA SER A 74 15.10 7.78 17.13
C SER A 74 15.39 9.26 17.02
N GLY A 75 16.59 9.69 17.42
CA GLY A 75 17.01 11.09 17.31
C GLY A 75 16.12 12.09 18.06
N GLY A 76 15.45 11.65 19.14
CA GLY A 76 14.55 12.51 19.92
C GLY A 76 13.17 12.74 19.26
N ALA A 77 12.79 11.92 18.28
CA ALA A 77 11.48 11.98 17.62
C ALA A 77 10.87 10.58 17.47
N LEU A 78 9.55 10.52 17.26
CA LEU A 78 8.91 9.28 16.84
C LEU A 78 9.42 8.90 15.45
N VAL A 79 9.75 7.61 15.24
CA VAL A 79 10.19 7.13 13.93
C VAL A 79 9.07 7.23 12.90
N TYR A 80 7.83 6.97 13.33
CA TYR A 80 6.63 7.10 12.51
C TYR A 80 5.75 8.21 13.08
N ALA A 81 5.41 9.20 12.24
CA ALA A 81 4.60 10.34 12.66
C ALA A 81 3.12 9.99 12.92
N SER A 82 2.67 8.83 12.42
CA SER A 82 1.33 8.27 12.59
C SER A 82 1.41 6.78 12.89
N ARG A 83 0.36 6.27 13.53
CA ARG A 83 0.23 4.86 13.90
C ARG A 83 -0.03 3.93 12.72
N TYR A 84 -0.83 4.37 11.75
CA TYR A 84 -1.33 3.51 10.68
C TYR A 84 -0.60 3.76 9.38
N ALA A 85 -0.37 2.70 8.59
CA ALA A 85 0.25 2.84 7.28
C ALA A 85 -0.24 1.81 6.25
N ALA A 86 -0.25 2.23 4.98
CA ALA A 86 -0.39 1.36 3.83
C ALA A 86 0.99 1.14 3.19
N LYS A 87 1.32 -0.11 2.89
CA LYS A 87 2.55 -0.47 2.17
C LYS A 87 2.32 -0.46 0.68
N PHE A 88 3.21 0.16 -0.08
CA PHE A 88 3.23 0.15 -1.54
C PHE A 88 4.67 0.15 -2.04
N ASP A 89 4.87 -0.14 -3.33
CA ASP A 89 6.15 0.08 -3.99
C ASP A 89 6.16 1.50 -4.54
N HIS A 90 6.93 2.40 -3.92
CA HIS A 90 6.98 3.80 -4.32
C HIS A 90 7.67 4.04 -5.67
N THR A 91 8.35 3.03 -6.20
CA THR A 91 9.02 3.07 -7.51
C THR A 91 8.14 2.53 -8.64
N ALA A 92 7.03 1.87 -8.31
CA ALA A 92 6.11 1.32 -9.29
C ALA A 92 5.33 2.42 -10.04
N ALA A 93 4.86 2.10 -11.24
CA ALA A 93 3.96 2.96 -11.99
C ALA A 93 2.67 3.19 -11.19
N GLN A 94 2.24 4.45 -11.11
CA GLN A 94 1.06 4.81 -10.35
C GLN A 94 -0.25 4.67 -11.17
N PRO A 95 -1.36 4.28 -10.53
CA PRO A 95 -1.47 3.96 -9.10
C PRO A 95 -0.75 2.67 -8.71
N ALA A 96 0.07 2.74 -7.67
CA ALA A 96 0.82 1.60 -7.17
C ALA A 96 -0.07 0.82 -6.20
N ALA A 97 -0.19 -0.50 -6.38
CA ALA A 97 -1.04 -1.33 -5.53
C ALA A 97 -0.59 -1.28 -4.07
N VAL A 98 -1.55 -1.16 -3.14
CA VAL A 98 -1.26 -1.42 -1.73
C VAL A 98 -1.08 -2.92 -1.52
N THR A 99 0.03 -3.29 -0.90
CA THR A 99 0.45 -4.69 -0.70
C THR A 99 0.43 -5.13 0.76
N GLY A 100 0.12 -4.21 1.68
CA GLY A 100 0.05 -4.52 3.10
C GLY A 100 -0.47 -3.34 3.91
N TRP A 101 -0.90 -3.63 5.13
CA TRP A 101 -1.43 -2.66 6.07
C TRP A 101 -0.78 -2.87 7.43
N TYR A 102 -0.42 -1.79 8.11
CA TYR A 102 0.27 -1.85 9.38
C TYR A 102 -0.38 -0.92 10.40
N ASP A 103 -0.60 -1.44 11.60
CA ASP A 103 -0.60 -0.64 12.83
C ASP A 103 0.84 -0.68 13.37
N LEU A 104 1.61 0.36 13.05
CA LEU A 104 3.04 0.45 13.34
C LEU A 104 3.34 0.52 14.83
N TRP A 105 2.37 0.89 15.69
CA TRP A 105 2.62 1.13 17.12
C TRP A 105 2.18 -0.03 18.02
N THR A 106 1.59 -1.08 17.47
CA THR A 106 1.26 -2.32 18.21
C THR A 106 2.13 -3.51 17.85
N LEU A 107 3.03 -3.35 16.88
CA LEU A 107 3.98 -4.38 16.47
C LEU A 107 4.95 -4.72 17.61
N GLY A 108 5.16 -6.02 17.84
CA GLY A 108 6.20 -6.47 18.78
C GLY A 108 7.63 -6.17 18.31
N SER A 109 7.85 -5.90 17.01
CA SER A 109 9.15 -5.53 16.44
C SER A 109 9.01 -4.84 15.09
N HIS A 110 9.91 -3.90 14.79
CA HIS A 110 9.98 -3.15 13.53
C HIS A 110 11.10 -3.64 12.59
N LYS A 111 11.85 -4.70 12.95
CA LYS A 111 13.08 -5.12 12.26
C LYS A 111 12.89 -5.44 10.76
N ASN A 112 11.71 -5.92 10.38
CA ASN A 112 11.42 -6.38 9.02
C ASN A 112 10.35 -5.53 8.32
N LEU A 113 10.16 -4.29 8.77
CA LEU A 113 9.28 -3.36 8.09
C LEU A 113 9.94 -2.83 6.81
N PRO A 114 9.12 -2.48 5.80
CA PRO A 114 9.63 -1.81 4.61
C PRO A 114 10.23 -0.43 4.99
N ALA A 115 10.97 0.16 4.05
CA ALA A 115 11.48 1.52 4.21
C ALA A 115 10.32 2.51 4.38
N LEU A 116 10.57 3.66 5.02
CA LEU A 116 9.53 4.66 5.24
C LEU A 116 8.94 5.18 3.92
N ASP A 117 9.75 5.27 2.87
CA ASP A 117 9.30 5.71 1.53
C ASP A 117 8.30 4.72 0.89
N ASP A 118 8.30 3.46 1.32
CA ASP A 118 7.33 2.42 0.90
C ASP A 118 6.05 2.40 1.77
N LEU A 119 5.90 3.38 2.67
CA LEU A 119 4.77 3.50 3.58
C LEU A 119 4.03 4.82 3.35
N LEU A 120 2.75 4.72 3.02
CA LEU A 120 1.83 5.85 3.13
C LEU A 120 1.28 5.87 4.55
N LEU A 121 1.72 6.84 5.36
CA LEU A 121 1.16 7.07 6.70
C LEU A 121 -0.27 7.58 6.60
N LEU A 122 -1.16 7.01 7.41
CA LEU A 122 -2.59 7.31 7.41
C LEU A 122 -2.99 7.96 8.74
N SER A 123 -3.95 8.87 8.69
CA SER A 123 -4.62 9.33 9.90
C SER A 123 -5.46 8.21 10.51
N ALA A 124 -5.70 8.27 11.82
CA ALA A 124 -6.70 7.40 12.46
C ALA A 124 -8.08 7.47 11.78
N ALA A 125 -8.50 8.64 11.30
CA ALA A 125 -9.77 8.80 10.62
C ALA A 125 -9.82 8.02 9.30
N ASP A 126 -8.77 8.09 8.48
CA ASP A 126 -8.68 7.33 7.23
C ASP A 126 -8.65 5.82 7.50
N TRP A 127 -7.90 5.38 8.52
CA TRP A 127 -7.85 3.98 8.91
C TRP A 127 -9.23 3.44 9.34
N GLN A 128 -9.98 4.22 10.10
CA GLN A 128 -11.34 3.86 10.53
C GLN A 128 -12.35 3.91 9.37
N ALA A 129 -12.21 4.85 8.43
CA ALA A 129 -13.03 4.89 7.21
C ALA A 129 -12.82 3.64 6.33
N LEU A 130 -11.64 3.02 6.40
CA LEU A 130 -11.33 1.72 5.81
C LEU A 130 -11.82 0.52 6.66
N GLY A 131 -12.63 0.75 7.70
CA GLY A 131 -13.18 -0.29 8.56
C GLY A 131 -12.26 -0.76 9.70
N GLY A 132 -11.19 -0.03 10.01
CA GLY A 132 -10.36 -0.29 11.19
C GLY A 132 -9.54 -1.58 11.11
N ASP A 133 -9.23 -2.19 12.26
CA ASP A 133 -8.26 -3.29 12.35
C ASP A 133 -8.77 -4.64 11.82
N TYR A 134 -10.09 -4.79 11.70
CA TYR A 134 -10.73 -6.09 11.47
C TYR A 134 -11.49 -6.21 10.14
N SER A 135 -11.56 -5.13 9.36
CA SER A 135 -12.27 -5.14 8.09
C SER A 135 -11.32 -5.34 6.92
N ASP A 136 -11.82 -6.00 5.88
CA ASP A 136 -11.18 -5.96 4.57
C ASP A 136 -11.19 -4.52 4.04
N LYS A 137 -10.00 -4.01 3.72
CA LYS A 137 -9.80 -2.64 3.21
C LYS A 137 -10.01 -2.55 1.69
N GLY A 138 -10.24 -3.69 1.05
CA GLY A 138 -10.47 -3.82 -0.38
C GLY A 138 -9.24 -3.47 -1.23
N ASN A 139 -9.44 -3.41 -2.55
CA ASN A 139 -8.38 -3.05 -3.48
C ASN A 139 -8.12 -1.54 -3.43
N LYS A 140 -6.99 -1.19 -2.81
CA LYS A 140 -6.51 0.18 -2.72
C LYS A 140 -5.16 0.32 -3.41
N GLY A 141 -4.88 1.54 -3.84
CA GLY A 141 -3.63 1.93 -4.47
C GLY A 141 -3.21 3.30 -3.99
N VAL A 142 -1.94 3.62 -4.18
CA VAL A 142 -1.39 4.94 -3.89
C VAL A 142 -1.15 5.68 -5.20
N GLN A 143 -1.71 6.88 -5.28
CA GLN A 143 -1.48 7.81 -6.38
C GLN A 143 -1.24 9.21 -5.80
N ASP A 144 -0.14 9.84 -6.19
CA ASP A 144 0.25 11.19 -5.76
C ASP A 144 0.26 11.36 -4.23
N GLY A 145 0.68 10.32 -3.52
CA GLY A 145 0.71 10.30 -2.04
C GLY A 145 -0.68 10.18 -1.39
N GLN A 146 -1.70 9.82 -2.14
CA GLN A 146 -3.07 9.62 -1.65
C GLN A 146 -3.53 8.18 -1.87
N LEU A 147 -4.37 7.71 -0.96
CA LEU A 147 -5.00 6.41 -1.07
C LEU A 147 -6.24 6.52 -1.98
N ILE A 148 -6.31 5.69 -3.02
CA ILE A 148 -7.43 5.63 -3.96
C ILE A 148 -7.92 4.18 -4.13
N ASP A 149 -9.11 4.01 -4.72
CA ASP A 149 -9.54 2.70 -5.21
C ASP A 149 -8.65 2.24 -6.37
N TYR A 150 -8.26 0.97 -6.32
CA TYR A 150 -7.33 0.40 -7.30
C TYR A 150 -7.99 -0.68 -8.14
N THR A 151 -7.87 -0.52 -9.45
CA THR A 151 -8.17 -1.58 -10.42
C THR A 151 -6.85 -2.04 -11.01
N PRO A 152 -6.44 -3.31 -10.80
CA PRO A 152 -5.22 -3.83 -11.39
C PRO A 152 -5.22 -3.66 -12.92
N PRO A 153 -4.08 -3.31 -13.53
CA PRO A 153 -3.98 -3.28 -14.98
C PRO A 153 -4.27 -4.69 -15.53
N PRO A 154 -4.89 -4.79 -16.72
CA PRO A 154 -5.15 -6.08 -17.33
C PRO A 154 -3.82 -6.82 -17.52
N VAL A 155 -3.77 -8.07 -17.05
CA VAL A 155 -2.61 -8.94 -17.29
C VAL A 155 -2.57 -9.23 -18.79
N PRO A 156 -1.48 -8.88 -19.52
CA PRO A 156 -1.35 -9.24 -20.92
C PRO A 156 -1.40 -10.76 -21.06
N VAL A 157 -2.32 -11.29 -21.87
CA VAL A 157 -2.35 -12.71 -22.18
C VAL A 157 -1.06 -13.05 -22.94
N PRO A 158 -0.26 -14.04 -22.50
CA PRO A 158 0.95 -14.44 -23.21
C PRO A 158 0.66 -14.76 -24.68
N LEU A 159 1.53 -14.32 -25.60
CA LEU A 159 1.33 -14.50 -27.04
C LEU A 159 1.07 -15.97 -27.44
N PRO A 160 1.74 -16.99 -26.85
CA PRO A 160 1.40 -18.40 -27.10
C PRO A 160 -0.03 -18.77 -26.72
N ASP A 161 -0.59 -18.20 -25.65
CA ASP A 161 -1.96 -18.49 -25.20
C ASP A 161 -2.99 -17.79 -26.09
N GLN A 162 -2.65 -16.60 -26.61
CA GLN A 162 -3.45 -15.97 -27.67
C GLN A 162 -3.47 -16.86 -28.92
N ALA A 163 -2.32 -17.41 -29.34
CA ALA A 163 -2.22 -18.27 -30.51
C ALA A 163 -2.98 -19.60 -30.34
N LYS A 164 -2.97 -20.22 -29.15
CA LYS A 164 -3.81 -21.40 -28.85
C LYS A 164 -5.30 -21.09 -28.96
N SER A 165 -5.72 -19.90 -28.52
CA SER A 165 -7.10 -19.45 -28.69
C SER A 165 -7.43 -19.26 -30.17
N GLU A 166 -6.49 -18.74 -30.96
CA GLU A 166 -6.63 -18.55 -32.40
C GLU A 166 -6.71 -19.88 -33.17
N GLN A 167 -6.03 -20.94 -32.71
CA GLN A 167 -6.16 -22.29 -33.28
C GLN A 167 -7.62 -22.80 -33.26
N ALA A 168 -8.41 -22.42 -32.26
CA ALA A 168 -9.83 -22.78 -32.22
C ALA A 168 -10.62 -22.10 -33.36
N TRP A 169 -10.33 -20.83 -33.66
CA TRP A 169 -10.91 -20.14 -34.81
C TRP A 169 -10.47 -20.79 -36.13
N ILE A 170 -9.18 -21.12 -36.28
CA ILE A 170 -8.66 -21.85 -37.44
C ILE A 170 -9.42 -23.17 -37.64
N GLN A 171 -9.62 -23.94 -36.57
CA GLN A 171 -10.33 -25.22 -36.65
C GLN A 171 -11.77 -25.07 -37.12
N TYR A 172 -12.46 -24.00 -36.70
CA TYR A 172 -13.79 -23.69 -37.21
C TYR A 172 -13.78 -23.41 -38.72
N GLN A 173 -12.79 -22.64 -39.21
CA GLN A 173 -12.65 -22.38 -40.65
C GLN A 173 -12.32 -23.66 -41.43
N VAL A 174 -11.49 -24.56 -40.90
CA VAL A 174 -11.18 -25.86 -41.52
C VAL A 174 -12.47 -26.66 -41.74
N ASN A 175 -13.35 -26.69 -40.74
CA ASN A 175 -14.62 -27.41 -40.84
C ASN A 175 -15.56 -26.80 -41.88
N LEU A 176 -15.62 -25.46 -41.98
CA LEU A 176 -16.41 -24.76 -42.98
C LEU A 176 -15.90 -25.02 -44.40
N ALA A 177 -14.58 -24.90 -44.62
CA ALA A 177 -13.94 -25.20 -45.89
C ALA A 177 -14.28 -26.62 -46.36
N ALA A 178 -14.13 -27.60 -45.46
CA ALA A 178 -14.42 -29.00 -45.74
C ALA A 178 -15.90 -29.22 -46.10
N ALA A 179 -16.83 -28.57 -45.39
CA ALA A 179 -18.26 -28.65 -45.68
C ALA A 179 -18.65 -28.04 -47.04
N MET A 180 -17.92 -27.01 -47.48
CA MET A 180 -18.14 -26.31 -48.75
C MET A 180 -17.37 -26.92 -49.92
N GLY A 181 -16.46 -27.87 -49.67
CA GLY A 181 -15.57 -28.41 -50.71
C GLY A 181 -14.48 -27.44 -51.16
N GLU A 182 -14.21 -26.40 -50.36
CA GLU A 182 -13.18 -25.40 -50.60
C GLU A 182 -11.87 -25.76 -49.89
N ALA A 183 -10.78 -25.14 -50.32
CA ALA A 183 -9.47 -25.27 -49.68
C ALA A 183 -8.99 -23.91 -49.18
N PHE A 184 -8.19 -23.91 -48.12
CA PHE A 184 -7.50 -22.70 -47.68
C PHE A 184 -6.58 -22.14 -48.77
N THR A 185 -6.58 -20.82 -48.89
CA THR A 185 -5.60 -20.09 -49.70
C THR A 185 -4.19 -20.28 -49.15
N ASP A 186 -3.15 -20.06 -49.97
CA ASP A 186 -1.77 -20.13 -49.50
C ASP A 186 -1.44 -19.12 -48.38
N PRO A 187 -1.96 -17.88 -48.39
CA PRO A 187 -1.89 -16.98 -47.24
C PRO A 187 -2.49 -17.58 -45.97
N MET A 188 -3.63 -18.27 -46.06
CA MET A 188 -4.24 -18.92 -44.90
C MET A 188 -3.40 -20.11 -44.40
N LYS A 189 -2.79 -20.91 -45.28
CA LYS A 189 -1.85 -21.97 -44.87
C LYS A 189 -0.62 -21.40 -44.16
N ALA A 190 -0.08 -20.27 -44.65
CA ALA A 190 1.04 -19.58 -44.01
C ALA A 190 0.65 -19.04 -42.63
N TYR A 191 -0.55 -18.45 -42.52
CA TYR A 191 -1.12 -18.01 -41.25
C TYR A 191 -1.23 -19.16 -40.24
N VAL A 192 -1.80 -20.31 -40.62
CA VAL A 192 -1.93 -21.48 -39.75
C VAL A 192 -0.57 -21.94 -39.21
N LYS A 193 0.46 -21.98 -40.06
CA LYS A 193 1.82 -22.35 -39.63
C LYS A 193 2.42 -21.34 -38.66
N ALA A 194 2.25 -20.04 -38.91
CA ALA A 194 2.73 -19.00 -38.01
C ALA A 194 2.03 -19.07 -36.64
N ILE A 195 0.70 -19.24 -36.61
CA ILE A 195 -0.04 -19.41 -35.36
C ILE A 195 0.41 -20.68 -34.61
N ALA A 196 0.66 -21.79 -35.30
CA ALA A 196 1.18 -23.00 -34.67
C ALA A 196 2.56 -22.80 -34.04
N ALA A 197 3.48 -22.15 -34.75
CA ALA A 197 4.82 -21.85 -34.26
C ALA A 197 4.82 -20.89 -33.05
N ILE A 198 3.90 -19.93 -33.02
CA ILE A 198 3.72 -19.06 -31.85
C ILE A 198 3.11 -19.85 -30.67
N ALA A 199 2.12 -20.70 -30.93
CA ALA A 199 1.42 -21.46 -29.89
C ALA A 199 2.30 -22.49 -29.17
N ASP A 200 3.23 -23.13 -29.90
CA ASP A 200 4.17 -24.11 -29.35
C ASP A 200 5.48 -23.48 -28.82
N GLY A 201 5.65 -22.16 -28.99
CA GLY A 201 6.80 -21.40 -28.52
C GLY A 201 8.05 -21.54 -29.38
N THR A 202 7.96 -22.13 -30.57
CA THR A 202 9.08 -22.18 -31.53
C THR A 202 9.37 -20.82 -32.17
N ASP A 203 8.35 -19.96 -32.32
CA ASP A 203 8.52 -18.56 -32.67
C ASP A 203 8.77 -17.71 -31.41
N THR A 204 10.02 -17.27 -31.25
CA THR A 204 10.48 -16.40 -30.15
C THR A 204 10.70 -14.95 -30.58
N THR A 205 10.38 -14.63 -31.83
CA THR A 205 10.65 -13.32 -32.45
C THR A 205 9.39 -12.49 -32.63
N SER A 206 8.23 -13.12 -32.79
CA SER A 206 6.95 -12.44 -32.91
C SER A 206 6.55 -11.72 -31.62
N THR A 207 6.06 -10.49 -31.75
CA THR A 207 5.56 -9.67 -30.64
C THR A 207 4.03 -9.52 -30.65
N ALA A 208 3.36 -10.03 -31.69
CA ALA A 208 1.91 -10.01 -31.87
C ALA A 208 1.49 -11.17 -32.77
N LEU A 209 0.20 -11.52 -32.77
CA LEU A 209 -0.33 -12.47 -33.75
C LEU A 209 -0.30 -11.82 -35.15
N PRO A 210 -0.01 -12.58 -36.21
CA PRO A 210 -0.18 -12.10 -37.58
C PRO A 210 -1.64 -11.68 -37.82
N ALA A 211 -1.86 -10.77 -38.78
CA ALA A 211 -3.21 -10.44 -39.20
C ALA A 211 -3.83 -11.64 -39.95
N ARG A 212 -5.12 -11.89 -39.71
CA ARG A 212 -5.87 -12.90 -40.47
C ARG A 212 -5.87 -12.51 -41.96
N PRO A 213 -5.59 -13.45 -42.87
CA PRO A 213 -5.64 -13.19 -44.30
C PRO A 213 -7.09 -13.02 -44.80
N ASP A 214 -7.25 -12.31 -45.91
CA ASP A 214 -8.51 -12.17 -46.63
C ASP A 214 -8.19 -12.14 -48.15
N PRO A 215 -8.72 -13.07 -48.97
CA PRO A 215 -9.63 -14.16 -48.62
C PRO A 215 -8.96 -15.37 -47.95
N ILE A 216 -9.72 -16.09 -47.13
CA ILE A 216 -9.27 -17.31 -46.44
C ILE A 216 -9.48 -18.60 -47.24
N MET A 217 -10.44 -18.63 -48.17
CA MET A 217 -10.75 -19.77 -49.06
C MET A 217 -10.43 -19.45 -50.52
N ALA A 218 -10.07 -20.48 -51.29
CA ALA A 218 -9.70 -20.41 -52.70
C ALA A 218 -10.88 -20.70 -53.65
#